data_AF-A0A7Y3J679-F1
#
_entry.id   AF-A0A7Y3J679-F1
#
_cell.length_a   1.000
_cell.length_b   1.000
_cell.length_c   1.000
_cell.angle_alpha   90.00
_cell.angle_beta   90.00
_cell.angle_gamma   90.00
#
_symmetry.space_group_name_H-M   'P 1'
#
loop_
_entity.id
_entity.type
_entity.pdbx_description
1 polymer ?
#
loop_
_entity_poly.entity_id
_entity_poly.type
_entity_poly.pdbx_seq_one_letter_code
_entity_poly.pdbx_strand_id
1 'polypeptide(L)'
;MSARNEGLTADALFVGATRPPMRWGVTYSALLANLVFTMEVFLVTKNLLTLLLCLPIHAVCALLCAHDARFFDLLLLWARTKLPSLAANARWWRASSYSPLRLELPGARQGRSRREPTPWVSVLRAGDPAC
;
A
#
# COMPACT_ATOMS: atom_id res chain seq x y z
N MET A 1 -36.29 -11.73 1.04
CA MET A 1 -34.93 -11.69 1.63
C MET A 1 -34.18 -10.54 0.97
N SER A 2 -33.63 -9.65 1.80
CA SER A 2 -33.24 -8.26 1.48
C SER A 2 -32.29 -8.07 0.28
N ALA A 3 -32.68 -7.11 -0.57
CA ALA A 3 -31.91 -6.46 -1.64
C ALA A 3 -30.70 -5.68 -1.09
N ARG A 4 -29.61 -6.38 -0.74
CA ARG A 4 -28.41 -5.72 -0.15
C ARG A 4 -27.41 -5.15 -1.15
N ASN A 5 -27.49 -5.49 -2.44
CA ASN A 5 -26.41 -5.22 -3.41
C ASN A 5 -26.89 -4.57 -4.72
N GLU A 6 -27.99 -3.82 -4.74
CA GLU A 6 -28.58 -3.25 -5.99
C GLU A 6 -27.77 -2.11 -6.65
N GLY A 7 -26.55 -1.81 -6.18
CA GLY A 7 -25.72 -0.74 -6.76
C GLY A 7 -24.21 -1.04 -6.82
N LEU A 8 -23.78 -2.27 -6.53
CA LEU A 8 -22.36 -2.63 -6.60
C LEU A 8 -21.99 -3.01 -8.04
N THR A 9 -21.52 -2.02 -8.79
CA THR A 9 -20.86 -2.25 -10.09
C THR A 9 -19.47 -2.85 -9.85
N ALA A 10 -19.31 -4.15 -10.08
CA ALA A 10 -18.02 -4.83 -10.04
C ALA A 10 -17.40 -4.81 -11.44
N ASP A 11 -16.20 -4.22 -11.56
CA ASP A 11 -15.43 -4.23 -12.81
C ASP A 11 -14.42 -5.38 -12.80
N ALA A 12 -14.10 -5.92 -13.98
CA ALA A 12 -13.16 -7.03 -14.10
C ALA A 12 -11.73 -6.54 -13.84
N LEU A 13 -11.16 -6.90 -12.69
CA LEU A 13 -9.78 -6.58 -12.36
C LEU A 13 -8.82 -7.53 -13.07
N PHE A 14 -7.96 -6.99 -13.94
CA PHE A 14 -6.83 -7.72 -14.50
C PHE A 14 -5.76 -7.94 -13.43
N VAL A 15 -5.93 -8.99 -12.63
CA VAL A 15 -5.11 -9.32 -11.45
C VAL A 15 -3.61 -9.36 -11.77
N GLY A 16 -3.23 -9.79 -12.98
CA GLY A 16 -1.83 -9.86 -13.41
C GLY A 16 -1.14 -8.49 -13.52
N ALA A 17 -1.87 -7.43 -13.87
CA ALA A 17 -1.31 -6.07 -13.97
C ALA A 17 -1.16 -5.40 -12.59
N THR A 18 -1.91 -5.86 -11.59
CA THR A 18 -1.98 -5.24 -10.26
C THR A 18 -1.29 -6.05 -9.17
N ARG A 19 -0.94 -7.32 -9.42
CA ARG A 19 -0.18 -8.13 -8.47
C ARG A 19 1.32 -7.84 -8.58
N PRO A 20 2.03 -7.77 -7.44
CA PRO A 20 3.48 -7.67 -7.45
C PRO A 20 4.11 -8.95 -8.03
N PRO A 21 5.32 -8.85 -8.61
CA PRO A 21 6.02 -10.01 -9.16
C PRO A 21 6.34 -11.02 -8.06
N MET A 22 5.97 -12.29 -8.30
CA MET A 22 6.18 -13.41 -7.36
C MET A 22 7.07 -14.49 -7.98
N ARG A 23 7.93 -15.11 -7.17
CA ARG A 23 8.77 -16.24 -7.54
C ARG A 23 8.65 -17.33 -6.47
N TRP A 24 8.40 -18.58 -6.88
CA TRP A 24 8.15 -19.71 -5.97
C TRP A 24 7.06 -19.47 -4.92
N GLY A 25 6.01 -18.73 -5.28
CA GLY A 25 4.88 -18.46 -4.37
C GLY A 25 5.12 -17.35 -3.35
N VAL A 26 6.27 -16.67 -3.40
CA VAL A 26 6.64 -15.57 -2.50
C VAL A 26 6.93 -14.29 -3.30
N THR A 27 6.65 -13.12 -2.73
CA THR A 27 7.00 -11.83 -3.37
C THR A 27 8.50 -11.60 -3.38
N TYR A 28 8.98 -10.77 -4.31
CA TYR A 28 10.39 -10.38 -4.35
C TYR A 28 10.89 -9.77 -3.02
N SER A 29 10.06 -8.95 -2.37
CA SER A 29 10.37 -8.32 -1.08
C SER A 29 10.58 -9.36 0.04
N ALA A 30 9.74 -10.39 0.12
CA ALA A 30 9.87 -11.44 1.12
C ALA A 30 11.05 -12.39 0.84
N LEU A 31 11.32 -12.70 -0.43
CA LEU A 31 12.49 -13.48 -0.80
C LEU A 31 13.79 -12.77 -0.40
N LEU A 32 13.87 -11.46 -0.64
CA LEU A 32 15.01 -10.64 -0.24
C LEU A 32 15.16 -10.60 1.29
N ALA A 33 14.07 -10.40 2.03
CA ALA A 33 14.09 -10.38 3.49
C ALA A 33 14.59 -11.71 4.07
N ASN A 34 14.11 -12.84 3.55
CA ASN A 34 14.57 -14.16 3.94
C ASN A 34 16.06 -14.37 3.63
N LEU A 35 16.53 -13.94 2.45
CA LEU A 35 17.94 -14.05 2.08
C LEU A 35 18.84 -13.21 3.01
N VAL A 36 18.48 -11.95 3.26
CA VAL A 36 19.24 -11.06 4.14
C VAL A 36 19.29 -11.64 5.56
N PHE A 37 18.14 -12.05 6.10
CA PHE A 37 18.06 -12.61 7.45
C PHE A 37 18.88 -13.89 7.61
N THR A 38 18.75 -14.83 6.67
CA THR A 38 19.52 -16.09 6.71
C THR A 38 21.02 -15.84 6.57
N MET A 39 21.43 -14.85 5.75
CA MET A 39 22.82 -14.45 5.60
C MET A 39 23.38 -13.83 6.89
N GLU A 40 22.64 -12.93 7.55
CA GLU A 40 23.05 -12.34 8.83
C GLU A 40 23.24 -13.40 9.92
N VAL A 41 22.29 -14.33 10.06
CA VAL A 41 22.36 -15.43 11.04
C VAL A 41 23.54 -16.35 10.76
N PHE A 42 23.81 -16.63 9.48
CA PHE A 42 24.97 -17.40 9.06
C PHE A 42 26.28 -16.72 9.46
N LEU A 43 26.41 -15.40 9.25
CA LEU A 43 27.61 -14.64 9.62
C LEU A 43 27.86 -14.65 11.14
N VAL A 44 26.80 -14.54 11.95
CA VAL A 44 26.91 -14.54 13.41
C VAL A 44 27.30 -15.92 13.94
N THR A 45 26.68 -16.98 13.41
CA THR A 45 26.86 -18.34 13.94
C THR A 45 28.05 -19.06 13.30
N LYS A 46 28.49 -18.63 12.11
CA LYS A 46 29.54 -19.26 11.27
C LYS A 46 29.33 -20.77 11.03
N ASN A 47 28.08 -21.23 11.09
CA ASN A 47 27.73 -22.64 10.99
C ASN A 47 26.86 -22.86 9.75
N LEU A 48 27.28 -23.78 8.86
CA LEU A 48 26.53 -24.12 7.63
C LEU A 48 25.11 -24.61 7.91
N LEU A 49 24.85 -25.26 9.05
CA LEU A 49 23.51 -25.73 9.42
C LEU A 49 22.49 -24.59 9.53
N THR A 50 22.93 -23.36 9.75
CA THR A 50 22.03 -22.19 9.80
C THR A 50 21.41 -21.85 8.45
N LEU A 51 21.94 -22.32 7.32
CA LEU A 51 21.26 -22.17 6.03
C LEU A 51 19.93 -22.93 6.01
N LEU A 52 19.79 -24.00 6.80
CA LEU A 52 18.54 -24.76 6.87
C LEU A 52 17.38 -23.94 7.44
N LEU A 53 17.67 -22.85 8.17
CA LEU A 53 16.67 -21.89 8.67
C LEU A 53 15.95 -21.15 7.53
N CYS A 54 16.52 -21.11 6.33
CA CYS A 54 15.90 -20.53 5.14
C CYS A 54 14.57 -21.24 4.79
N LEU A 55 14.49 -22.55 4.99
CA LEU A 55 13.30 -23.34 4.66
C LEU A 55 12.07 -22.98 5.52
N PRO A 56 12.13 -23.01 6.87
CA PRO A 56 10.98 -22.65 7.69
C PRO A 56 10.60 -21.18 7.52
N ILE A 57 11.56 -20.28 7.37
CA ILE A 57 11.28 -18.85 7.16
C ILE A 57 10.58 -18.64 5.82
N HIS A 58 11.09 -19.26 4.75
CA HIS A 58 10.46 -19.18 3.44
C HIS A 58 9.04 -19.76 3.45
N ALA A 59 8.81 -20.87 4.16
CA ALA A 59 7.49 -21.46 4.31
C ALA A 59 6.50 -20.50 4.99
N VAL A 60 6.92 -19.80 6.05
CA VAL A 60 6.11 -18.77 6.69
C VAL A 60 5.84 -17.62 5.71
N CYS A 61 6.85 -17.12 5.00
CA CYS A 61 6.66 -16.08 3.99
C CYS A 61 5.66 -16.50 2.90
N ALA A 62 5.73 -17.74 2.42
CA ALA A 62 4.79 -18.29 1.45
C ALA A 62 3.36 -18.34 2.01
N LEU A 63 3.19 -18.73 3.27
CA LEU A 63 1.89 -18.74 3.93
C LEU A 63 1.30 -17.33 4.04
N LEU A 64 2.11 -16.33 4.41
CA LEU A 64 1.67 -14.93 4.44
C LEU A 64 1.31 -14.40 3.05
N CYS A 65 2.11 -14.69 2.03
CA CYS A 65 1.84 -14.32 0.65
C CYS A 65 0.58 -15.00 0.07
N ALA A 66 0.22 -16.19 0.57
CA ALA A 66 -1.01 -16.87 0.17
C ALA A 66 -2.27 -16.16 0.71
N HIS A 67 -2.18 -15.53 1.89
CA HIS A 67 -3.27 -14.73 2.44
C HIS A 67 -3.37 -13.36 1.74
N ASP A 68 -2.26 -12.63 1.62
CA ASP A 68 -2.21 -11.36 0.92
C ASP A 68 -0.88 -11.19 0.16
N ALA A 69 -0.97 -11.10 -1.16
CA ALA A 69 0.18 -10.94 -2.04
C ALA A 69 0.94 -9.64 -1.81
N ARG A 70 0.36 -8.62 -1.16
CA ARG A 70 1.00 -7.32 -0.93
C ARG A 70 1.43 -7.11 0.53
N PHE A 71 1.32 -8.14 1.38
CA PHE A 71 1.59 -8.04 2.82
C PHE A 71 2.92 -7.34 3.14
N PHE A 72 4.01 -7.76 2.49
CA PHE A 72 5.35 -7.23 2.75
C PHE A 72 5.54 -5.80 2.28
N ASP A 73 4.91 -5.41 1.17
CA ASP A 73 4.96 -4.05 0.66
C ASP A 73 4.16 -3.10 1.56
N LEU A 74 2.99 -3.56 2.05
CA LEU A 74 2.20 -2.84 3.04
C LEU A 74 2.94 -2.72 4.36
N LEU A 75 3.61 -3.78 4.82
CA LEU A 75 4.41 -3.77 6.04
C LEU A 75 5.55 -2.75 5.94
N LEU A 76 6.25 -2.72 4.80
CA LEU A 76 7.32 -1.75 4.58
C LEU A 76 6.78 -0.32 4.47
N LEU A 77 5.65 -0.12 3.80
CA LEU A 77 4.98 1.18 3.71
C LEU A 77 4.52 1.66 5.09
N TRP A 78 3.92 0.75 5.88
CA TRP A 78 3.54 0.99 7.25
C TRP A 78 4.76 1.38 8.08
N ALA A 79 5.86 0.63 7.99
CA ALA A 79 7.09 0.93 8.70
C ALA A 79 7.56 2.36 8.35
N ARG A 80 7.64 2.72 7.07
CA ARG A 80 8.09 4.05 6.63
C ARG A 80 7.17 5.19 7.05
N THR A 81 5.87 4.95 7.16
CA THR A 81 4.90 6.01 7.47
C THR A 81 4.59 6.12 8.96
N LYS A 82 4.45 5.00 9.66
CA LYS A 82 4.10 4.94 11.07
C LYS A 82 5.30 4.99 12.02
N LEU A 83 6.48 4.45 11.68
CA LEU A 83 7.64 4.58 12.58
C LEU A 83 8.05 6.05 12.83
N PRO A 84 8.20 6.91 11.80
CA PRO A 84 8.56 8.30 12.04
C PRO A 84 7.45 9.07 12.74
N SER A 85 6.19 8.78 12.39
CA SER A 85 5.02 9.34 13.06
C SER A 85 4.98 8.97 14.55
N LEU A 86 5.28 7.72 14.90
CA LEU A 86 5.32 7.24 16.27
C LEU A 86 6.45 7.87 17.07
N ALA A 87 7.64 7.98 16.47
CA ALA A 87 8.83 8.53 17.12
C ALA A 87 8.73 10.04 17.36
N ALA A 88 8.26 10.81 16.35
CA ALA A 88 8.28 12.27 16.40
C ALA A 88 6.93 12.88 16.81
N ASN A 89 5.83 12.39 16.24
CA ASN A 89 4.54 13.08 16.29
C ASN A 89 3.54 12.45 17.26
N ALA A 90 3.66 11.16 17.59
CA ALA A 90 2.66 10.47 18.40
C ALA A 90 2.64 10.91 19.87
N ARG A 91 3.77 11.33 20.44
CA ARG A 91 3.81 11.88 21.80
C ARG A 91 3.04 13.18 21.93
N TRP A 92 2.98 13.98 20.86
CA TRP A 92 2.43 15.33 20.91
C TRP A 92 1.01 15.42 20.32
N TRP A 93 0.74 14.70 19.23
CA TRP A 93 -0.52 14.83 18.49
C TRP A 93 -1.44 13.60 18.61
N ARG A 94 -0.92 12.43 19.02
CA ARG A 94 -1.64 11.14 19.16
C ARG A 94 -2.52 10.71 17.96
N ALA A 95 -2.50 11.44 16.84
CA ALA A 95 -3.32 11.21 15.66
C ALA A 95 -2.48 11.41 14.39
N SER A 96 -2.63 10.47 13.43
CA SER A 96 -2.00 10.53 12.12
C SER A 96 -2.92 9.87 11.10
N SER A 97 -4.05 10.56 10.84
CA SER A 97 -5.03 10.18 9.83
C SER A 97 -4.90 11.12 8.64
N TYR A 98 -4.50 10.58 7.50
CA TYR A 98 -4.54 11.30 6.22
C TYR A 98 -5.85 10.95 5.53
N SER A 99 -6.72 11.95 5.36
CA SER A 99 -7.93 11.82 4.54
C SER A 99 -7.64 12.37 3.15
N PRO A 100 -7.84 11.59 2.07
CA PRO A 100 -7.79 12.12 0.71
C PRO A 100 -9.00 13.01 0.39
N LEU A 101 -10.09 12.88 1.18
CA LEU A 101 -11.23 13.80 1.12
C LEU A 101 -10.86 15.12 1.78
N ARG A 102 -11.31 16.24 1.18
CA ARG A 102 -11.29 17.54 1.85
C ARG A 102 -12.17 17.46 3.10
N LEU A 103 -11.56 17.54 4.28
CA LEU A 103 -12.32 17.75 5.51
C LEU A 103 -12.85 19.18 5.50
N GLU A 104 -14.17 19.33 5.45
CA GLU A 104 -14.84 20.57 5.83
C GLU A 104 -14.89 20.60 7.37
N LEU A 105 -13.99 21.38 8.01
CA LEU A 105 -14.05 21.56 9.47
C LEU A 105 -15.30 22.38 9.82
N PRO A 106 -16.17 21.90 10.73
CA PRO A 106 -17.30 22.68 11.20
C PRO A 106 -16.75 23.82 12.08
N GLY A 107 -16.76 25.05 11.55
CA GLY A 107 -16.35 26.26 12.29
C GLY A 107 -15.26 27.11 11.63
N ALA A 108 -14.71 26.72 10.48
CA ALA A 108 -13.87 27.63 9.70
C ALA A 108 -14.76 28.75 9.13
N ARG A 109 -14.68 29.94 9.77
CA ARG A 109 -15.41 31.15 9.39
C ARG A 109 -15.54 31.28 7.87
N GLN A 110 -16.80 31.24 7.43
CA GLN A 110 -17.28 31.57 6.09
C GLN A 110 -16.56 32.82 5.59
N GLY A 111 -15.59 32.66 4.69
CA GLY A 111 -14.85 33.82 4.19
C GLY A 111 -13.62 33.54 3.35
N ARG A 112 -12.97 32.37 3.44
CA ARG A 112 -11.85 32.08 2.54
C ARG A 112 -12.34 31.40 1.27
N SER A 113 -12.67 32.25 0.31
CA SER A 113 -13.02 32.01 -1.10
C SER A 113 -12.62 30.62 -1.60
N ARG A 114 -13.65 29.84 -1.97
CA ARG A 114 -13.56 28.63 -2.79
C ARG A 114 -12.85 28.99 -4.11
N ARG A 115 -11.54 28.79 -4.17
CA ARG A 115 -10.87 28.61 -5.46
C ARG A 115 -11.08 27.16 -5.86
N GLU A 116 -12.11 26.95 -6.68
CA GLU A 116 -12.23 25.73 -7.47
C GLU A 116 -10.94 25.59 -8.30
N PRO A 117 -10.20 24.47 -8.22
CA PRO A 117 -9.18 24.18 -9.22
C PRO A 117 -9.93 23.93 -10.53
N THR A 118 -9.93 24.91 -11.43
CA THR A 118 -10.47 24.77 -12.77
C THR A 118 -9.81 23.57 -13.44
N PRO A 119 -10.55 22.51 -13.79
CA PRO A 119 -10.00 21.43 -14.61
C PRO A 119 -9.76 22.01 -16.01
N TRP A 120 -8.53 21.87 -16.51
CA TRP A 120 -8.06 22.31 -17.83
C TRP A 120 -8.70 21.52 -19.00
N VAL A 121 -9.75 20.74 -18.75
CA VAL A 121 -10.39 19.82 -19.70
C VAL A 121 -11.61 20.47 -20.37
N SER A 122 -11.47 21.73 -20.82
CA SER A 122 -12.48 22.39 -21.66
C SER A 122 -11.93 22.91 -22.99
N VAL A 123 -10.63 22.73 -23.27
CA VAL A 123 -10.00 23.26 -24.50
C VAL A 123 -10.15 22.33 -25.72
N LEU A 124 -10.70 21.11 -25.58
CA LEU A 124 -10.82 20.15 -26.69
C LEU A 124 -12.22 20.01 -27.30
N ARG A 125 -13.17 20.91 -27.01
CA ARG A 125 -14.52 20.88 -27.62
C ARG A 125 -14.92 22.24 -28.24
N ALA A 126 -14.03 22.81 -29.04
CA ALA A 126 -14.34 23.88 -29.97
C ALA A 126 -13.45 23.74 -31.20
N GLY A 127 -13.71 22.70 -31.99
CA GLY A 127 -13.27 22.59 -33.38
C GLY A 127 -14.54 22.51 -34.22
N ASP A 128 -14.81 23.57 -34.98
CA ASP A 128 -15.94 23.74 -35.88
C ASP A 128 -16.09 22.58 -36.88
N PRO A 129 -17.28 22.47 -37.51
CA PRO A 129 -17.29 22.86 -38.91
C PRO A 129 -18.41 23.87 -39.22
N ALA A 130 -18.00 25.01 -39.77
CA ALA A 130 -18.87 25.87 -40.55
C ALA A 130 -19.10 25.21 -41.92
N CYS A 131 -20.36 24.96 -42.23
CA CYS A 131 -20.94 24.89 -43.57
C CYS A 131 -22.29 25.60 -43.50
#